data_AF-A0A2W6C8J8-F1
#
_entry.id   AF-A0A2W6C8J8-F1
#
_cell.length_a   1.000
_cell.length_b   1.000
_cell.length_c   1.000
_cell.angle_alpha   90.00
_cell.angle_beta   90.00
_cell.angle_gamma   90.00
#
_symmetry.space_group_name_H-M   'P 1'
#
loop_
_entity.id
_entity.type
_entity.pdbx_description
1 polymer ?
#
loop_
_entity_poly.entity_id
_entity_poly.type
_entity_poly.pdbx_seq_one_letter_code
_entity_poly.pdbx_strand_id
1 'polypeptide(L)'
;MYRHLESEVSMAAMESCRISWGRVTAVDATSLLVLRRPLVLREAKLALGEPRAERVQRTLDDRGFVDHAAIDDWVSVHWGWACEVLDQRARRNLSFWTDHHLRLANQTI
;
A
#
# COMPACT_ATOMS: atom_id res chain seq x y z
N MET A 1 35.34 9.38 -4.06
CA MET A 1 34.43 10.10 -4.97
C MET A 1 33.11 9.33 -5.06
N TYR A 2 32.29 9.39 -4.01
CA TYR A 2 30.94 8.82 -4.04
C TYR A 2 29.99 9.94 -4.43
N ARG A 3 29.47 9.85 -5.66
CA ARG A 3 28.44 10.75 -6.16
C ARG A 3 27.14 10.34 -5.46
N HIS A 4 26.68 11.12 -4.49
CA HIS A 4 25.27 11.06 -4.07
C HIS A 4 24.45 11.39 -5.33
N LEU A 5 24.01 10.36 -6.03
CA LEU A 5 22.93 10.47 -7.00
C LEU A 5 21.70 10.72 -6.14
N GLU A 6 21.32 11.99 -6.00
CA GLU A 6 19.96 12.35 -5.62
C GLU A 6 19.05 11.82 -6.72
N SER A 7 18.64 10.55 -6.61
CA SER A 7 17.62 10.02 -7.49
C SER A 7 16.30 10.61 -7.04
N GLU A 8 15.66 11.40 -7.91
CA GLU A 8 14.25 11.74 -7.73
C GLU A 8 13.46 10.44 -7.51
N VAL A 9 12.79 10.34 -6.37
CA VAL A 9 11.97 9.16 -6.06
C VAL A 9 10.76 9.19 -6.98
N SER A 10 10.59 8.16 -7.81
CA SER A 10 9.44 8.09 -8.72
C SER A 10 8.12 7.91 -7.98
N MET A 11 7.01 8.31 -8.60
CA MET A 11 5.65 8.03 -8.08
C MET A 11 5.41 6.54 -7.81
N ALA A 12 5.96 5.67 -8.67
CA ALA A 12 5.86 4.23 -8.50
C ALA A 12 6.64 3.73 -7.26
N ALA A 13 7.81 4.31 -6.99
CA ALA A 13 8.58 4.00 -5.80
C ALA A 13 7.87 4.50 -4.52
N MET A 14 7.31 5.72 -4.52
CA MET A 14 6.52 6.23 -3.40
C MET A 14 5.28 5.38 -3.11
N GLU A 15 4.55 4.99 -4.16
CA GLU A 15 3.39 4.09 -4.04
C GLU A 15 3.76 2.72 -3.49
N SER A 16 4.91 2.18 -3.88
CA SER A 16 5.36 0.86 -3.42
C SER A 16 5.93 0.91 -1.99
N CYS A 17 6.60 2.01 -1.63
CA CYS A 17 7.24 2.21 -0.33
C CYS A 17 6.26 2.62 0.77
N ARG A 18 5.17 3.34 0.45
CA ARG A 18 4.16 3.64 1.47
C ARG A 18 3.49 2.35 1.93
N ILE A 19 3.22 2.25 3.22
CA ILE A 19 2.35 1.19 3.74
C ILE A 19 0.91 1.57 3.37
N SER A 20 0.36 0.88 2.38
CA SER A 20 -1.02 1.02 1.93
C SER A 20 -1.91 -0.06 2.53
N TRP A 21 -3.20 -0.07 2.20
CA TRP A 21 -4.12 -1.12 2.60
C TRP A 21 -5.21 -1.34 1.56
N GLY A 22 -5.79 -2.54 1.56
CA GLY A 22 -6.91 -2.89 0.70
C GLY A 22 -7.79 -3.97 1.32
N ARG A 23 -9.03 -4.07 0.84
CA ARG A 23 -9.93 -5.17 1.21
C ARG A 23 -9.71 -6.34 0.27
N VAL A 24 -9.55 -7.54 0.80
CA VAL A 24 -9.42 -8.77 0.03
C VAL A 24 -10.74 -9.07 -0.68
N THR A 25 -10.65 -9.27 -1.99
CA THR A 25 -11.79 -9.59 -2.86
C THR A 25 -11.69 -10.99 -3.48
N ALA A 26 -10.48 -11.54 -3.56
CA ALA A 26 -10.24 -12.94 -3.90
C ALA A 26 -8.94 -13.42 -3.24
N VAL A 27 -8.87 -14.73 -2.99
CA VAL A 27 -7.71 -15.42 -2.41
C VAL A 27 -7.23 -16.46 -3.41
N ASP A 28 -6.01 -16.30 -3.92
CA ASP A 28 -5.32 -17.30 -4.74
C ASP A 28 -4.27 -18.04 -3.88
N ALA A 29 -3.65 -19.08 -4.42
CA ALA A 29 -2.64 -19.87 -3.72
C ALA A 29 -1.49 -18.99 -3.15
N THR A 30 -0.88 -18.16 -4.01
CA THR A 30 0.30 -17.34 -3.68
C THR A 30 0.02 -15.84 -3.58
N SER A 31 -1.20 -15.41 -3.88
CA SER A 31 -1.54 -13.98 -3.96
C SER A 31 -2.95 -13.67 -3.47
N LEU A 32 -3.21 -12.41 -3.16
CA LEU A 32 -4.53 -11.87 -2.89
C LEU A 32 -4.89 -10.86 -3.98
N LEU A 33 -6.18 -10.80 -4.36
CA LEU A 33 -6.71 -9.65 -5.09
C LEU A 33 -7.30 -8.67 -4.09
N VAL A 34 -6.74 -7.48 -3.99
CA VAL A 34 -7.16 -6.45 -3.03
C VAL A 34 -7.73 -5.22 -3.73
N LEU A 35 -8.87 -4.72 -3.25
CA LEU A 35 -9.41 -3.44 -3.65
C LEU A 35 -8.76 -2.35 -2.80
N ARG A 36 -7.85 -1.56 -3.39
CA ARG A 36 -7.08 -0.53 -2.69
C ARG A 36 -7.05 0.79 -3.45
N ARG A 37 -6.79 1.89 -2.73
CA ARG A 37 -6.64 3.22 -3.32
C ARG A 37 -5.16 3.48 -3.60
N PRO A 38 -4.75 3.71 -4.87
CA PRO A 38 -3.37 4.00 -5.21
C PRO A 38 -3.01 5.45 -4.86
N LEU A 39 -1.73 5.75 -4.69
CA LEU A 39 -1.22 7.11 -4.67
C LEU A 39 -1.25 7.67 -6.10
N VAL A 40 -1.79 8.87 -6.25
CA VAL A 40 -1.88 9.59 -7.53
C VAL A 40 -1.43 11.04 -7.34
N LEU A 41 -1.05 11.68 -8.45
CA LEU A 41 -0.91 13.12 -8.52
C LEU A 41 -2.22 13.72 -9.05
N ARG A 42 -2.86 14.58 -8.27
CA ARG A 42 -4.06 15.32 -8.65
C ARG A 42 -3.78 16.80 -8.43
N GLU A 43 -3.89 17.61 -9.48
CA GLU A 43 -3.64 19.07 -9.39
C GLU A 43 -2.26 19.39 -8.79
N ALA A 44 -1.22 18.67 -9.22
CA ALA A 44 0.14 18.76 -8.70
C ALA A 44 0.29 18.44 -7.19
N LYS A 45 -0.70 17.79 -6.57
CA LYS A 45 -0.64 17.32 -5.17
C LYS A 45 -0.81 15.81 -5.09
N LEU A 46 -0.16 15.18 -4.12
CA LEU A 46 -0.33 13.77 -3.80
C LEU A 46 -1.71 13.52 -3.19
N ALA A 47 -2.42 12.53 -3.69
CA ALA A 47 -3.72 12.12 -3.19
C ALA A 47 -3.90 10.60 -3.29
N LEU A 48 -4.89 10.07 -2.58
CA LEU A 48 -5.36 8.70 -2.83
C LEU A 48 -6.37 8.72 -3.98
N GLY A 49 -6.13 7.93 -5.02
CA GLY A 49 -7.02 7.77 -6.16
C GLY A 49 -8.27 6.95 -5.85
N GLU A 50 -9.03 6.63 -6.90
CA GLU A 50 -10.18 5.73 -6.80
C GLU A 50 -9.74 4.30 -6.46
N PRO A 51 -10.55 3.53 -5.71
CA PRO A 51 -10.25 2.13 -5.44
C PRO A 51 -10.14 1.32 -6.73
N ARG A 52 -9.10 0.51 -6.84
CA ARG A 52 -8.91 -0.45 -7.93
C ARG A 52 -8.41 -1.79 -7.41
N ALA A 53 -8.73 -2.85 -8.13
CA ALA A 53 -8.27 -4.19 -7.80
C ALA A 53 -6.80 -4.34 -8.18
N GLU A 54 -5.96 -4.79 -7.25
CA GLU A 54 -4.55 -5.03 -7.45
C GLU A 54 -4.16 -6.38 -6.85
N ARG A 55 -3.32 -7.13 -7.57
CA ARG A 55 -2.79 -8.40 -7.07
C ARG A 55 -1.59 -8.13 -6.17
N VAL A 56 -1.58 -8.72 -4.98
CA VAL A 56 -0.49 -8.60 -4.00
C VAL A 56 0.00 -9.99 -3.60
N GLN A 57 1.30 -10.15 -3.44
CA GLN A 57 1.91 -11.40 -3.00
C GLN A 57 1.54 -11.67 -1.55
N ARG A 58 1.16 -12.91 -1.22
CA ARG A 58 0.85 -13.32 0.16
C ARG A 58 1.86 -14.30 0.72
N THR A 59 2.51 -15.08 -0.15
CA THR A 59 3.49 -16.10 0.22
C THR A 59 4.46 -16.34 -0.94
N LEU A 60 5.68 -16.74 -0.60
CA LEU A 60 6.70 -17.25 -1.52
C LEU A 60 7.34 -18.47 -0.88
N ASP A 61 7.41 -19.58 -1.61
CA ASP A 61 7.92 -20.86 -1.10
C ASP A 61 7.28 -21.27 0.24
N ASP A 62 5.95 -21.14 0.32
CA ASP A 62 5.11 -21.40 1.49
C ASP A 62 5.45 -20.57 2.74
N ARG A 63 6.17 -19.45 2.56
CA ARG A 63 6.42 -18.45 3.61
C ARG A 63 5.68 -17.16 3.31
N GLY A 64 4.68 -16.86 4.14
CA GLY A 64 3.86 -15.66 4.07
C GLY A 64 3.70 -14.98 5.42
N PHE A 65 3.11 -13.79 5.41
CA PHE A 65 2.75 -13.06 6.63
C PHE A 65 1.26 -13.15 6.96
N VAL A 66 0.44 -13.49 5.97
CA VAL A 66 -1.02 -13.40 6.03
C VAL A 66 -1.70 -14.66 5.50
N ASP A 67 -1.17 -15.83 5.83
CA ASP A 67 -1.66 -17.12 5.32
C ASP A 67 -3.15 -17.36 5.64
N HIS A 68 -3.63 -16.76 6.73
CA HIS A 68 -5.01 -16.83 7.20
C HIS A 68 -5.95 -15.77 6.60
N ALA A 69 -5.46 -14.86 5.73
CA ALA A 69 -6.31 -13.83 5.13
C ALA A 69 -7.43 -14.45 4.28
N ALA A 70 -8.65 -13.98 4.51
CA ALA A 70 -9.86 -14.38 3.83
C ALA A 70 -10.46 -13.22 3.02
N ILE A 71 -11.46 -13.52 2.19
CA ILE A 71 -12.29 -12.50 1.54
C ILE A 71 -12.90 -11.59 2.63
N ASP A 72 -13.00 -10.30 2.33
CA ASP A 72 -13.47 -9.23 3.22
C ASP A 72 -12.51 -8.78 4.33
N ASP A 73 -11.41 -9.50 4.56
CA ASP A 73 -10.33 -8.98 5.41
C ASP A 73 -9.70 -7.73 4.82
N TRP A 74 -9.18 -6.89 5.69
CA TRP A 74 -8.33 -5.78 5.29
C TRP A 74 -6.88 -6.18 5.49
N VAL A 75 -6.01 -5.92 4.52
CA VAL A 75 -4.59 -6.20 4.64
C VAL A 75 -3.75 -4.95 4.42
N SER A 76 -2.64 -4.83 5.14
CA SER A 76 -1.59 -3.86 4.82
C SER A 76 -0.77 -4.35 3.63
N VAL A 77 -0.30 -3.41 2.81
CA VAL A 77 0.50 -3.72 1.61
C VAL A 77 1.72 -2.82 1.52
N HIS A 78 2.89 -3.43 1.35
CA HIS A 78 4.18 -2.77 1.18
C HIS A 78 5.00 -3.50 0.11
N TRP A 79 5.52 -2.79 -0.88
CA TRP A 79 6.22 -3.34 -2.05
C TRP A 79 5.45 -4.44 -2.80
N GLY A 80 4.12 -4.34 -2.85
CA GLY A 80 3.27 -5.33 -3.50
C GLY A 80 3.06 -6.63 -2.71
N TRP A 81 3.50 -6.69 -1.45
CA TRP A 81 3.28 -7.80 -0.54
C TRP A 81 2.21 -7.46 0.50
N ALA A 82 1.34 -8.42 0.79
CA ALA A 82 0.47 -8.35 1.94
C ALA A 82 1.26 -8.69 3.21
N CYS A 83 1.24 -7.81 4.20
CA CYS A 83 2.11 -7.90 5.36
C CYS A 83 1.38 -8.23 6.67
N GLU A 84 0.12 -7.81 6.81
CA GLU A 84 -0.67 -8.03 8.03
C GLU A 84 -2.17 -8.00 7.71
N VAL A 85 -2.97 -8.82 8.39
CA VAL A 85 -4.43 -8.68 8.42
C VAL A 85 -4.78 -7.63 9.48
N LEU A 86 -5.42 -6.55 9.04
CA LEU A 86 -5.68 -5.37 9.83
C LEU A 86 -7.00 -5.46 10.57
N ASP A 87 -6.95 -5.32 11.88
CA ASP A 87 -8.14 -5.02 12.67
C ASP A 87 -8.67 -3.59 12.39
N GLN A 88 -9.82 -3.26 12.98
CA GLN A 88 -10.44 -1.96 12.78
C GLN A 88 -9.57 -0.80 13.28
N ARG A 89 -8.80 -0.99 14.36
CA ARG A 89 -7.96 0.06 14.96
C ARG A 89 -6.74 0.33 14.10
N ALA A 90 -6.02 -0.72 13.70
CA ALA A 90 -4.86 -0.63 12.81
C ALA A 90 -5.23 0.03 11.48
N ARG A 91 -6.36 -0.37 10.88
CA ARG A 91 -6.87 0.25 9.65
C ARG A 91 -7.19 1.75 9.81
N ARG A 92 -7.84 2.13 10.92
CA ARG A 92 -8.14 3.55 11.22
C ARG A 92 -6.86 4.36 11.40
N ASN A 93 -5.89 3.83 12.13
CA ASN A 93 -4.59 4.47 12.33
C ASN A 93 -3.84 4.65 11.02
N LEU A 94 -3.79 3.61 10.18
CA LEU A 94 -3.11 3.68 8.89
C LEU A 94 -3.76 4.73 7.98
N SER A 95 -5.10 4.81 7.97
CA SER A 95 -5.81 5.86 7.25
C SER A 95 -5.49 7.26 7.78
N PHE A 96 -5.51 7.45 9.09
CA PHE A 96 -5.23 8.73 9.73
C PHE A 96 -3.81 9.23 9.43
N TRP A 97 -2.80 8.37 9.64
CA TRP A 97 -1.40 8.74 9.41
C TRP A 97 -1.08 8.93 7.94
N THR A 98 -1.66 8.14 7.05
CA THR A 98 -1.52 8.36 5.61
C THR A 98 -2.02 9.75 5.20
N ASP A 99 -3.21 10.12 5.66
CA ASP A 99 -3.80 11.44 5.39
C ASP A 99 -2.97 12.59 6.00
N HIS A 100 -2.45 12.40 7.21
CA HIS A 100 -1.51 13.34 7.82
C HIS A 100 -0.22 13.51 6.99
N HIS A 101 0.41 12.42 6.57
CA HIS A 101 1.65 12.46 5.77
C HIS A 101 1.43 13.06 4.38
N LEU A 102 0.29 12.76 3.74
CA LEU A 102 -0.07 13.38 2.46
C LEU A 102 -0.21 14.90 2.61
N ARG A 103 -0.86 15.38 3.67
CA ARG A 103 -0.93 16.83 3.95
C ARG A 103 0.44 17.45 4.13
N LEU A 104 1.34 16.81 4.88
CA LEU A 104 2.70 17.32 5.09
C LEU A 104 3.51 17.34 3.78
N ALA A 105 3.52 16.24 3.02
CA ALA A 105 4.24 16.15 1.75
C ALA A 105 3.74 17.20 0.74
N ASN A 106 2.42 17.45 0.73
CA ASN A 106 1.81 18.46 -0.14
C ASN A 106 2.13 19.92 0.23
N GLN A 107 2.84 20.18 1.32
CA GLN A 107 3.34 21.53 1.64
C GLN A 107 4.59 21.90 0.83
N THR A 108 5.29 20.92 0.26
CA THR A 108 6.58 21.11 -0.43
C THR A 108 6.57 20.76 -1.92
N ILE A 109 5.45 20.26 -2.44
CA ILE A 109 5.21 19.97 -3.87
C ILE A 109 4.43 21.13 -4.47
#